data_AF-A0A4P5W8W9-F1
#
_entry.id   AF-A0A4P5W8W9-F1
#
_cell.length_a   1.000
_cell.length_b   1.000
_cell.length_c   1.000
_cell.angle_alpha   90.00
_cell.angle_beta   90.00
_cell.angle_gamma   90.00
#
_symmetry.space_group_name_H-M   'P 1'
#
loop_
_entity.id
_entity.type
_entity.pdbx_description
1 polymer ?
#
loop_
_entity_poly.entity_id
_entity_poly.type
_entity_poly.pdbx_seq_one_letter_code
_entity_poly.pdbx_strand_id
1 'polypeptide(L)'
;MAHGQYLPPDLSKGDASTIAGYAAVHARPAALEGRDGFSYSIEILSDSTGDPAEPFGAYLMFVQWSRLGAQKVEGHLESDFIAWGATVDEAESHVGGMALVAAQAELDGLIRARDGASTRRWWTATAADPDTEHNGSH
;
A
#
# COMPACT_ATOMS: atom_id res chain seq x y z
N MET A 1 9.39 7.67 31.60
CA MET A 1 9.31 7.03 30.28
C MET A 1 8.43 5.80 30.44
N ALA A 2 7.23 5.80 29.88
CA ALA A 2 6.38 4.61 29.93
C ALA A 2 6.94 3.61 28.92
N HIS A 3 7.50 2.51 29.42
CA HIS A 3 7.87 1.38 28.56
C HIS A 3 6.59 0.86 27.90
N GLY A 4 6.64 0.59 26.60
CA GLY A 4 5.51 0.01 25.87
C GLY A 4 5.06 -1.27 26.56
N GLN A 5 3.88 -1.25 27.15
CA GLN A 5 3.32 -2.40 27.82
C GLN A 5 2.84 -3.37 26.73
N TYR A 6 3.39 -4.59 26.74
CA TYR A 6 2.89 -5.66 25.88
C TYR A 6 1.42 -5.92 26.22
N LEU A 7 0.52 -5.69 25.27
CA LEU A 7 -0.88 -6.07 25.36
C LEU A 7 -1.06 -7.40 24.62
N PRO A 8 -1.47 -8.48 25.31
CA PRO A 8 -1.79 -9.74 24.64
C PRO A 8 -2.99 -9.54 23.70
N PRO A 9 -3.06 -10.32 22.60
CA PRO A 9 -4.17 -10.23 21.66
C PRO A 9 -5.50 -10.62 22.33
N ASP A 10 -6.54 -9.84 22.07
CA ASP A 10 -7.90 -10.12 22.53
C ASP A 10 -8.75 -10.61 21.35
N LEU A 11 -8.77 -11.93 21.17
CA LEU A 11 -9.48 -12.60 20.07
C LEU A 11 -11.01 -12.40 20.12
N SER A 12 -11.56 -11.88 21.22
CA SER A 12 -13.00 -11.58 21.30
C SER A 12 -13.41 -10.32 20.53
N LYS A 13 -12.44 -9.49 20.14
CA LYS A 13 -12.68 -8.17 19.53
C LYS A 13 -12.94 -8.20 18.03
N GLY A 14 -12.71 -9.32 17.35
CA GLY A 14 -12.98 -9.43 15.92
C GLY A 14 -12.27 -10.60 15.26
N ASP A 15 -12.46 -10.70 13.94
CA ASP A 15 -11.77 -11.68 13.11
C ASP A 15 -10.37 -11.17 12.74
N ALA A 16 -9.35 -11.70 13.41
CA ALA A 16 -7.94 -11.33 13.18
C ALA A 16 -7.43 -11.61 11.75
N SER A 17 -8.21 -12.30 10.91
CA SER A 17 -7.88 -12.53 9.50
C SER A 17 -8.31 -11.39 8.56
N THR A 18 -9.02 -10.37 9.06
CA THR A 18 -9.39 -9.15 8.34
C THR A 18 -8.56 -7.95 8.78
N ILE A 19 -8.49 -6.88 7.97
CA ILE A 19 -7.70 -5.67 8.29
C ILE A 19 -8.19 -5.04 9.61
N ALA A 20 -9.48 -4.72 9.70
CA ALA A 20 -10.03 -4.08 10.89
C ALA A 20 -10.07 -5.03 12.09
N GLY A 21 -10.34 -6.33 11.87
CA GLY A 21 -10.36 -7.31 12.95
C GLY A 21 -8.98 -7.57 13.54
N TYR A 22 -7.91 -7.58 12.72
CA TYR A 22 -6.54 -7.61 13.24
C TYR A 22 -6.25 -6.41 14.15
N ALA A 23 -6.59 -5.21 13.69
CA ALA A 23 -6.37 -3.99 14.47
C ALA A 23 -7.13 -4.00 15.80
N ALA A 24 -8.37 -4.49 15.81
CA ALA A 24 -9.18 -4.64 17.01
C ALA A 24 -8.57 -5.65 18.00
N VAL A 25 -8.12 -6.80 17.51
CA VAL A 25 -7.52 -7.89 18.30
C VAL A 25 -6.16 -7.50 18.88
N HIS A 26 -5.31 -6.84 18.08
CA HIS A 26 -3.91 -6.56 18.41
C HIS A 26 -3.64 -5.13 18.89
N ALA A 27 -4.63 -4.24 18.84
CA ALA A 27 -4.52 -2.81 19.17
C ALA A 27 -3.40 -2.09 18.40
N ARG A 28 -3.13 -2.52 17.16
CA ARG A 28 -2.14 -1.95 16.24
C ARG A 28 -2.46 -2.32 14.79
N PRO A 29 -2.00 -1.55 13.79
CA PRO A 29 -2.13 -1.91 12.39
C PRO A 29 -1.52 -3.27 12.06
N ALA A 30 -2.09 -3.95 11.06
CA ALA A 30 -1.48 -5.15 10.50
C ALA A 30 -0.14 -4.82 9.85
N ALA A 31 0.83 -5.71 10.02
CA ALA A 31 2.13 -5.63 9.38
C ALA A 31 2.25 -6.75 8.33
N LEU A 32 2.69 -6.39 7.13
CA LEU A 32 2.88 -7.28 5.99
C LEU A 32 4.36 -7.27 5.58
N GLU A 33 4.80 -8.37 4.99
CA GLU A 33 6.11 -8.46 4.34
C GLU A 33 5.92 -8.27 2.83
N GLY A 34 6.49 -7.19 2.29
CA GLY A 34 6.48 -6.94 0.87
C GLY A 34 7.41 -7.92 0.15
N ARG A 35 7.04 -8.33 -1.07
CA ARG A 35 7.90 -9.17 -1.92
C ARG A 35 9.24 -8.56 -2.32
N ASP A 36 9.43 -7.27 -2.06
CA ASP A 36 10.69 -6.53 -2.20
C ASP A 36 11.57 -6.59 -0.94
N GLY A 37 11.13 -7.29 0.11
CA GLY A 37 11.86 -7.52 1.34
C GLY A 37 11.75 -6.41 2.37
N PHE A 38 10.81 -5.46 2.19
CA PHE A 38 10.50 -4.44 3.19
C PHE A 38 9.27 -4.81 4.02
N SER A 39 9.19 -4.27 5.25
CA SER A 39 7.99 -4.38 6.08
C SER A 39 7.06 -3.22 5.81
N TYR A 40 5.76 -3.51 5.75
CA TYR A 40 4.70 -2.53 5.51
C TYR A 40 3.64 -2.58 6.61
N SER A 41 3.15 -1.43 7.06
CA SER A 41 1.91 -1.34 7.86
C SER A 41 0.75 -0.91 6.99
N ILE A 42 -0.46 -1.42 7.28
CA ILE A 42 -1.67 -1.10 6.53
C ILE A 42 -2.47 -0.02 7.25
N GLU A 43 -2.81 1.06 6.55
CA GLU A 43 -3.80 2.06 6.98
C GLU A 43 -4.97 2.07 5.99
N ILE A 44 -6.18 2.26 6.51
CA ILE A 44 -7.39 2.49 5.69
C ILE A 44 -7.61 4.00 5.65
N LEU A 45 -7.73 4.54 4.44
CA LEU A 45 -8.05 5.95 4.21
C LEU A 45 -9.27 6.05 3.31
N SER A 46 -9.92 7.21 3.34
CA SER A 46 -11.05 7.54 2.48
C SER A 46 -10.94 8.97 1.96
N ASP A 47 -11.53 9.20 0.77
CA ASP A 47 -11.68 10.53 0.20
C ASP A 47 -13.00 10.61 -0.58
N SER A 48 -13.44 11.84 -0.85
CA SER A 48 -14.57 12.13 -1.72
C SER A 48 -14.24 11.77 -3.17
N THR A 49 -15.19 11.15 -3.86
CA THR A 49 -15.01 10.72 -5.27
C THR A 49 -15.53 11.76 -6.27
N GLY A 50 -16.43 12.63 -5.82
CA GLY A 50 -17.21 13.51 -6.70
C GLY A 50 -18.40 12.86 -7.40
N ASP A 51 -18.63 11.55 -7.22
CA ASP A 51 -19.80 10.82 -7.73
C ASP A 51 -20.93 10.82 -6.68
N PRO A 52 -22.11 11.40 -6.95
CA PRO A 52 -23.24 11.37 -6.02
C PRO A 52 -23.76 9.96 -5.68
N ALA A 53 -23.54 8.96 -6.55
CA ALA A 53 -23.94 7.58 -6.29
C ALA A 53 -22.97 6.84 -5.35
N GLU A 54 -21.70 7.24 -5.36
CA GLU A 54 -20.61 6.64 -4.58
C GLU A 54 -19.73 7.74 -3.97
N PRO A 55 -20.26 8.59 -3.08
CA PRO A 55 -19.65 9.87 -2.72
C PRO A 55 -18.31 9.74 -2.00
N PHE A 56 -18.05 8.60 -1.36
CA PHE A 56 -16.79 8.31 -0.69
C PHE A 56 -16.18 7.02 -1.23
N GLY A 57 -14.89 7.06 -1.53
CA GLY A 57 -14.07 5.92 -1.88
C GLY A 57 -13.03 5.68 -0.79
N ALA A 58 -12.79 4.41 -0.46
CA ALA A 58 -11.77 3.99 0.50
C ALA A 58 -10.68 3.18 -0.20
N TYR A 59 -9.45 3.36 0.29
CA TYR A 59 -8.23 2.79 -0.27
C TYR A 59 -7.25 2.37 0.83
N LEU A 60 -6.26 1.57 0.46
CA LEU A 60 -5.20 1.14 1.35
C LEU A 60 -3.96 1.99 1.15
N MET A 61 -3.38 2.47 2.25
CA MET A 61 -2.04 3.00 2.27
C MET A 61 -1.11 2.05 3.03
N PHE A 62 -0.07 1.60 2.34
CA PHE A 62 0.97 0.73 2.87
C PHE A 62 2.19 1.57 3.25
N VAL A 63 2.41 1.77 4.54
CA VAL A 63 3.56 2.53 5.07
C VAL A 63 4.79 1.64 5.08
N GLN A 64 5.80 1.98 4.29
CA GLN A 64 7.05 1.25 4.20
C GLN A 64 8.00 1.62 5.34
N TRP A 65 8.49 0.62 6.07
CA TRP A 65 9.45 0.80 7.16
C TRP A 65 10.87 0.50 6.74
N SER A 66 11.82 1.22 7.35
CA SER A 66 13.24 0.99 7.14
C SER A 66 13.67 -0.41 7.51
N ARG A 67 14.41 -1.05 6.60
CA ARG A 67 14.99 -2.39 6.82
C ARG A 67 16.14 -2.38 7.82
N LEU A 68 16.91 -1.30 7.88
CA LEU A 68 18.13 -1.18 8.67
C LEU A 68 18.11 0.10 9.50
N GLY A 69 18.64 0.02 10.72
CA GLY A 69 18.78 1.16 11.62
C GLY A 69 17.53 1.43 12.45
N ALA A 70 17.37 2.68 12.90
CA ALA A 70 16.22 3.09 13.70
C ALA A 70 14.92 2.98 12.90
N GLN A 71 13.82 2.58 13.55
CA GLN A 71 12.49 2.52 12.93
C GLN A 71 12.10 3.89 12.38
N LYS A 72 12.11 4.02 11.05
CA LYS A 72 11.65 5.20 10.34
C LYS A 72 10.81 4.78 9.13
N VAL A 73 9.93 5.68 8.72
CA VAL A 73 9.20 5.54 7.45
C VAL A 73 10.17 5.84 6.30
N GLU A 74 10.21 4.97 5.29
CA GLU A 74 11.02 5.15 4.08
C GLU A 74 10.19 5.52 2.85
N GLY A 75 8.89 5.26 2.87
CA GLY A 75 7.98 5.58 1.78
C GLY A 75 6.60 5.02 2.04
N HIS A 76 5.75 5.06 1.02
CA HIS A 76 4.44 4.41 1.03
C HIS A 76 4.07 3.93 -0.37
N LEU A 77 3.09 3.02 -0.42
CA LEU A 77 2.35 2.66 -1.61
C LEU A 77 0.87 2.84 -1.33
N GLU A 78 0.12 3.31 -2.31
CA GLU A 78 -1.33 3.54 -2.19
C GLU A 78 -2.03 2.73 -3.28
N SER A 79 -3.15 2.11 -2.92
CA SER A 79 -4.09 1.55 -3.91
C SER A 79 -4.96 2.66 -4.50
N ASP A 80 -5.61 2.37 -5.62
CA ASP A 80 -6.79 3.14 -6.03
C ASP A 80 -7.94 2.92 -5.01
N PHE A 81 -9.08 3.58 -5.20
CA PHE A 81 -10.28 3.23 -4.45
C PHE A 81 -10.69 1.78 -4.73
N ILE A 82 -10.84 0.99 -3.66
CA ILE A 82 -11.19 -0.43 -3.72
C ILE A 82 -12.56 -0.73 -3.09
N ALA A 83 -13.13 0.24 -2.38
CA ALA A 83 -14.50 0.19 -1.90
C ALA A 83 -15.13 1.58 -1.86
N TRP A 84 -16.45 1.63 -1.85
CA TRP A 84 -17.24 2.86 -1.85
C TRP A 84 -18.34 2.81 -0.80
N GLY A 85 -18.87 3.98 -0.44
CA GLY A 85 -19.96 4.11 0.52
C GLY A 85 -20.68 5.45 0.41
N ALA A 86 -21.90 5.51 0.95
CA ALA A 86 -22.64 6.75 1.12
C ALA A 86 -22.05 7.63 2.24
N THR A 87 -21.26 7.03 3.14
CA THR A 87 -20.48 7.72 4.18
C THR A 87 -19.02 7.24 4.19
N VAL A 88 -18.15 8.03 4.82
CA VAL A 88 -16.76 7.64 5.13
C VAL A 88 -16.73 6.31 5.88
N ASP A 89 -17.48 6.21 7.00
CA ASP A 89 -17.52 4.99 7.83
C ASP A 89 -17.95 3.75 7.04
N GLU A 90 -18.89 3.89 6.10
CA GLU A 90 -19.34 2.79 5.25
C GLU A 90 -18.24 2.33 4.29
N ALA A 91 -17.60 3.27 3.60
CA ALA A 91 -16.50 2.98 2.68
C ALA A 91 -15.32 2.31 3.42
N GLU A 92 -14.93 2.85 4.58
CA GLU A 92 -13.85 2.30 5.39
C GLU A 92 -14.21 0.95 5.99
N SER A 93 -15.48 0.73 6.40
CA SER A 93 -15.94 -0.57 6.91
C SER A 93 -15.87 -1.67 5.84
N HIS A 94 -16.17 -1.34 4.59
CA HIS A 94 -16.04 -2.28 3.47
C HIS A 94 -14.58 -2.72 3.26
N VAL A 95 -13.62 -1.79 3.31
CA VAL A 95 -12.19 -2.11 3.27
C VAL A 95 -11.73 -2.84 4.53
N GLY A 96 -12.26 -2.46 5.69
CA GLY A 96 -11.93 -3.07 6.98
C GLY A 96 -12.27 -4.56 7.04
N GLY A 97 -13.32 -4.99 6.33
CA GLY A 97 -13.70 -6.39 6.18
C GLY A 97 -12.84 -7.21 5.21
N MET A 98 -11.89 -6.57 4.50
CA MET A 98 -10.99 -7.26 3.58
C MET A 98 -10.08 -8.22 4.33
N ALA A 99 -9.91 -9.44 3.80
CA ALA A 99 -8.99 -10.42 4.35
C ALA A 99 -7.54 -9.96 4.19
N LEU A 100 -6.69 -10.21 5.20
CA LEU A 100 -5.27 -9.85 5.17
C LEU A 100 -4.52 -10.49 3.99
N VAL A 101 -4.93 -11.68 3.55
CA VAL A 101 -4.37 -12.33 2.35
C VAL A 101 -4.67 -11.55 1.07
N ALA A 102 -5.85 -10.92 0.98
CA ALA A 102 -6.20 -10.07 -0.14
C ALA A 102 -5.41 -8.75 -0.06
N ALA A 103 -5.24 -8.17 1.14
CA ALA A 103 -4.42 -6.97 1.33
C ALA A 103 -2.94 -7.21 0.97
N GLN A 104 -2.42 -8.40 1.27
CA GLN A 104 -1.09 -8.83 0.81
C GLN A 104 -0.99 -8.90 -0.72
N ALA A 105 -2.02 -9.42 -1.38
CA ALA A 105 -2.05 -9.49 -2.85
C ALA A 105 -2.08 -8.09 -3.48
N GLU A 106 -2.80 -7.14 -2.86
CA GLU A 106 -2.82 -5.73 -3.28
C GLU A 106 -1.43 -5.09 -3.17
N LEU A 107 -0.77 -5.24 -2.01
CA LEU A 107 0.60 -4.77 -1.79
C LEU A 107 1.57 -5.36 -2.84
N ASP A 108 1.48 -6.66 -3.11
CA ASP A 108 2.32 -7.32 -4.11
C ASP A 108 2.08 -6.78 -5.53
N GLY A 109 0.83 -6.43 -5.85
CA GLY A 109 0.43 -5.79 -7.09
C GLY A 109 1.06 -4.40 -7.24
N LEU A 110 0.98 -3.57 -6.19
CA LEU A 110 1.56 -2.24 -6.15
C LEU A 110 3.09 -2.26 -6.29
N ILE A 111 3.76 -3.19 -5.59
CA ILE A 111 5.22 -3.39 -5.74
C ILE A 111 5.57 -3.77 -7.19
N ARG A 112 4.82 -4.69 -7.81
CA ARG A 112 5.03 -5.05 -9.23
C ARG A 112 4.85 -3.85 -10.15
N ALA A 113 3.81 -3.05 -9.94
CA ALA A 113 3.53 -1.88 -10.76
C ALA A 113 4.66 -0.84 -10.65
N ARG A 114 5.11 -0.54 -9.43
CA ARG A 114 6.25 0.35 -9.15
C ARG A 114 7.52 -0.14 -9.85
N ASP A 115 7.86 -1.40 -9.69
CA ASP A 115 9.07 -1.99 -10.28
C ASP A 115 8.98 -2.03 -11.83
N GLY A 116 7.79 -2.31 -12.38
CA GLY A 116 7.50 -2.26 -13.81
C GLY A 116 7.55 -0.86 -14.42
N ALA A 117 7.18 0.17 -13.65
CA ALA A 117 7.31 1.57 -14.05
C ALA A 117 8.78 2.04 -13.98
N SER A 118 9.48 1.66 -12.91
CA SER A 118 10.93 1.91 -12.76
C SER A 118 11.74 1.28 -13.90
N THR A 119 11.41 0.03 -14.24
CA THR A 119 12.12 -0.70 -15.30
C THR A 119 11.90 -0.14 -16.70
N ARG A 120 10.70 0.39 -17.00
CA ARG A 120 10.44 1.06 -18.28
C ARG A 120 11.21 2.37 -18.46
N ARG A 121 11.47 3.10 -17.37
CA ARG A 121 12.18 4.40 -17.44
C ARG A 121 13.64 4.28 -17.86
N TRP A 122 14.37 3.26 -17.39
CA TRP A 122 15.78 3.10 -17.77
C TRP A 122 15.95 2.57 -19.21
N TRP A 123 15.02 1.76 -19.71
CA TRP A 123 15.09 1.26 -21.10
C TRP A 123 14.77 2.31 -22.17
N THR A 124 13.89 3.28 -21.88
CA THR A 124 13.64 4.39 -22.82
C THR A 124 14.80 5.36 -22.94
N ALA A 125 15.70 5.44 -21.95
CA ALA A 125 16.85 6.33 -21.98
C ALA A 125 17.98 5.82 -22.91
N THR A 126 18.04 4.53 -23.20
CA THR A 126 19.07 3.91 -24.05
C THR A 126 18.64 3.71 -25.51
N ALA A 127 17.38 3.98 -25.85
CA ALA A 127 16.84 3.74 -27.20
C ALA A 127 16.92 4.97 -28.14
N ALA A 128 17.49 6.08 -27.66
CA ALA A 128 17.71 7.29 -28.46
C ALA A 128 19.20 7.47 -28.80
N ASP A 129 19.77 6.56 -29.58
CA ASP A 129 20.84 6.91 -30.53
C ASP A 129 20.99 5.83 -31.62
N PRO A 130 20.38 6.03 -32.80
CA PRO A 130 20.93 5.49 -34.02
C PRO A 130 21.37 6.62 -34.96
N ASP A 131 22.68 6.60 -35.22
CA ASP A 131 23.36 7.10 -36.43
C ASP A 131 23.45 8.62 -36.64
N THR A 132 24.51 9.23 -36.07
CA THR A 132 25.08 10.46 -36.62
C THR A 132 26.33 10.13 -37.46
N GLU A 133 26.09 10.06 -38.78
CA GLU A 133 26.93 10.51 -39.90
C GLU A 133 28.42 10.14 -40.01
N HIS A 134 28.75 9.43 -41.10
CA HIS A 134 29.93 9.79 -41.89
C HIS A 134 29.70 9.59 -43.40
N ASN A 135 29.29 10.66 -44.08
CA ASN A 135 29.56 10.83 -45.52
C ASN A 135 29.69 12.33 -45.85
N GLY A 136 30.93 12.79 -46.03
CA GLY A 136 31.25 14.09 -46.58
C GLY A 136 32.47 13.97 -47.49
N SER A 137 32.21 13.92 -48.79
CA SER A 137 33.21 14.07 -49.85
C SER A 137 33.58 15.55 -50.02
N HIS A 138 34.87 15.87 -50.10
CA HIS A 138 35.42 17.00 -50.86
C HIS A 138 36.89 16.71 -51.21
#